data_AF-A0A2G2G8M9-F1
#
_entry.id   AF-A0A2G2G8M9-F1
#
_cell.length_a   1.000
_cell.length_b   1.000
_cell.length_c   1.000
_cell.angle_alpha   90.00
_cell.angle_beta   90.00
_cell.angle_gamma   90.00
#
_symmetry.space_group_name_H-M   'P 1'
#
loop_
_entity.id
_entity.type
_entity.pdbx_description
1 polymer ?
#
loop_
_entity_poly.entity_id
_entity_poly.type
_entity_poly.pdbx_seq_one_letter_code
_entity_poly.pdbx_strand_id
1 'polypeptide(L)'
;MDTVPMSAEEFKDISDIQQEVLQMVAEGEDKNTILISLCKLSESLLPNSVASIMLKDEDSGLMSVLSAPSIPEEGHMALKDLKPGPGGGSCGNAVYKNQPQFVKDTFKDDRWADIRHIAHDFNLCSCWSMPIRTKEGEAIGSFALSSFEHRDPSTFHKMLLDVSAFIVGVVLRRGLKTA
;
A
#
# COMPACT_ATOMS: atom_id res chain seq x y z
N MET A 1 14.02 -18.79 10.80
CA MET A 1 13.24 -17.61 11.20
C MET A 1 11.86 -18.13 11.53
N ASP A 2 11.55 -18.20 12.82
CA ASP A 2 10.30 -18.74 13.31
C ASP A 2 9.17 -17.80 12.87
N THR A 3 8.37 -18.22 11.89
CA THR A 3 7.14 -17.53 11.56
C THR A 3 6.19 -17.77 12.72
N VAL A 4 5.99 -16.77 13.57
CA VAL A 4 4.93 -16.80 14.58
C VAL A 4 3.62 -17.01 13.81
N PRO A 5 2.90 -18.10 14.08
CA PRO A 5 1.63 -18.38 13.42
C PRO A 5 0.63 -17.29 13.82
N MET A 6 -0.21 -16.90 12.87
CA MET A 6 -1.25 -15.92 13.11
C MET A 6 -2.28 -16.44 14.13
N SER A 7 -2.81 -15.54 14.95
CA SER A 7 -3.89 -15.86 15.88
C SER A 7 -5.22 -16.03 15.14
N ALA A 8 -6.19 -16.69 15.76
CA ALA A 8 -7.55 -16.80 15.20
C ALA A 8 -8.22 -15.43 15.02
N GLU A 9 -7.88 -14.46 15.87
CA GLU A 9 -8.35 -13.08 15.77
C GLU A 9 -7.75 -12.39 14.54
N GLU A 10 -6.44 -12.51 14.32
CA GLU A 10 -5.76 -11.97 13.12
C GLU A 10 -6.32 -12.57 11.82
N PHE A 11 -6.68 -13.86 11.81
CA PHE A 11 -7.37 -14.46 10.65
C PHE A 11 -8.78 -13.91 10.45
N LYS A 12 -9.50 -13.65 11.55
CA LYS A 12 -10.83 -13.06 11.50
C LYS A 12 -10.78 -11.64 10.95
N ASP A 13 -9.83 -10.83 11.39
CA ASP A 13 -9.65 -9.45 10.92
C ASP A 13 -9.42 -9.40 9.40
N ILE A 14 -8.58 -10.29 8.86
CA ILE A 14 -8.38 -10.41 7.40
C ILE A 14 -9.68 -10.79 6.69
N SER A 15 -10.44 -11.73 7.26
CA SER A 15 -11.71 -12.18 6.68
C SER A 15 -12.77 -11.07 6.70
N ASP A 16 -12.84 -10.29 7.79
CA ASP A 16 -13.76 -9.17 7.96
C ASP A 16 -13.48 -8.08 6.91
N ILE A 17 -12.21 -7.72 6.68
CA ILE A 17 -11.83 -6.77 5.61
C ILE A 17 -12.27 -7.25 4.24
N GLN A 18 -12.02 -8.53 3.92
CA GLN A 18 -12.41 -9.11 2.65
C GLN A 18 -13.93 -9.09 2.46
N GLN A 19 -14.70 -9.44 3.51
CA GLN A 19 -16.15 -9.43 3.49
C GLN A 19 -16.71 -8.02 3.30
N GLU A 20 -16.21 -7.04 4.04
CA GLU A 20 -16.67 -5.66 3.95
C GLU A 20 -16.42 -5.08 2.55
N VAL A 21 -15.21 -5.26 2.01
CA VAL A 21 -14.92 -4.79 0.65
C VAL A 21 -15.73 -5.54 -0.39
N LEU A 22 -15.92 -6.86 -0.25
CA LEU A 22 -16.76 -7.65 -1.16
C LEU A 22 -18.22 -7.18 -1.13
N GLN A 23 -18.73 -6.81 0.04
CA GLN A 23 -20.08 -6.27 0.21
C GLN A 23 -20.23 -4.95 -0.55
N MET A 24 -19.32 -3.99 -0.34
CA MET A 24 -19.30 -2.71 -1.07
C MET A 24 -19.22 -2.93 -2.59
N VAL A 25 -18.38 -3.89 -3.00
CA VAL A 25 -18.21 -4.33 -4.39
C VAL A 25 -19.54 -4.87 -4.95
N ALA A 26 -20.29 -5.67 -4.20
CA ALA A 26 -21.57 -6.25 -4.61
C ALA A 26 -22.70 -5.21 -4.66
N GLU A 27 -22.67 -4.22 -3.77
CA GLU A 27 -23.61 -3.10 -3.70
C GLU A 27 -23.40 -2.06 -4.81
N GLY A 28 -22.28 -2.15 -5.53
CA GLY A 28 -21.97 -1.25 -6.63
C GLY A 28 -21.41 0.10 -6.17
N GLU A 29 -20.80 0.14 -4.98
CA GLU A 29 -20.11 1.32 -4.46
C GLU A 29 -19.02 1.82 -5.42
N ASP A 30 -18.80 3.14 -5.42
CA ASP A 30 -17.77 3.75 -6.24
C ASP A 30 -16.37 3.24 -5.85
N LYS A 31 -15.50 3.13 -6.85
CA LYS A 31 -14.11 2.70 -6.67
C LYS A 31 -13.41 3.49 -5.56
N ASN A 32 -13.51 4.82 -5.56
CA ASN A 32 -12.79 5.65 -4.60
C ASN A 32 -13.30 5.40 -3.18
N THR A 33 -14.61 5.22 -3.00
CA THR A 33 -15.21 4.85 -1.71
C THR A 33 -14.64 3.52 -1.19
N ILE A 34 -14.55 2.51 -2.05
CA ILE A 34 -13.98 1.20 -1.68
C ILE A 34 -12.52 1.33 -1.28
N LEU A 35 -11.71 2.05 -2.06
CA LEU A 35 -10.28 2.21 -1.78
C LEU A 35 -10.02 3.01 -0.50
N ILE A 36 -10.84 4.05 -0.24
CA ILE A 36 -10.79 4.80 1.03
C ILE A 36 -11.13 3.90 2.21
N SER A 37 -12.17 3.07 2.09
CA SER A 37 -12.56 2.14 3.16
C SER A 37 -11.44 1.14 3.44
N LEU A 38 -10.88 0.51 2.39
CA LEU A 38 -9.77 -0.44 2.53
C LEU A 38 -8.55 0.17 3.24
N CYS A 39 -8.18 1.42 2.91
CA CYS A 39 -7.09 2.11 3.61
C CYS A 39 -7.41 2.28 5.10
N LYS A 40 -8.60 2.78 5.46
CA LYS A 40 -9.01 2.98 6.86
C LYS A 40 -9.09 1.68 7.66
N LEU A 41 -9.60 0.62 7.05
CA LEU A 41 -9.64 -0.72 7.66
C LEU A 41 -8.23 -1.28 7.89
N SER A 42 -7.31 -1.06 6.95
CA SER A 42 -5.92 -1.51 7.12
C SER A 42 -5.19 -0.71 8.21
N GLU A 43 -5.47 0.59 8.32
CA GLU A 43 -4.93 1.47 9.36
C GLU A 43 -5.44 1.08 10.76
N SER A 44 -6.70 0.63 10.91
CA SER A 44 -7.25 0.22 12.21
C SER A 44 -6.57 -1.04 12.76
N LEU A 45 -6.01 -1.89 11.89
CA LEU A 45 -5.27 -3.10 12.24
C LEU A 45 -3.78 -2.87 12.53
N LEU A 46 -3.28 -1.65 12.33
CA LEU A 46 -1.90 -1.27 12.65
C LEU A 46 -1.86 0.12 13.31
N PRO A 47 -1.85 0.19 14.65
CA PRO A 47 -1.78 1.47 15.36
C PRO A 47 -0.55 2.29 14.98
N ASN A 48 -0.69 3.62 15.01
CA ASN A 48 0.35 4.58 14.62
C ASN A 48 0.87 4.34 13.20
N SER A 49 -0.05 4.16 12.25
CA SER A 49 0.28 4.01 10.83
C SER A 49 -0.76 4.67 9.92
N VAL A 50 -0.36 4.84 8.66
CA VAL A 50 -1.19 5.31 7.56
C VAL A 50 -1.07 4.38 6.36
N ALA A 51 -2.16 4.18 5.64
CA ALA A 51 -2.21 3.41 4.42
C ALA A 51 -2.17 4.31 3.18
N SER A 52 -1.53 3.83 2.12
CA SER A 52 -1.53 4.52 0.82
C SER A 52 -1.58 3.55 -0.33
N ILE A 53 -2.26 3.97 -1.39
CA ILE A 53 -2.35 3.30 -2.68
C ILE A 53 -1.74 4.25 -3.71
N MET A 54 -0.70 3.80 -4.39
CA MET A 54 -0.08 4.54 -5.49
C MET A 54 -0.22 3.75 -6.78
N LEU A 55 -0.47 4.45 -7.89
CA LEU A 55 -0.52 3.86 -9.22
C LEU A 55 0.54 4.46 -10.14
N LYS A 56 1.11 3.61 -10.98
CA LYS A 56 2.00 3.95 -12.08
C LYS A 56 1.15 4.43 -13.26
N ASP A 57 1.43 5.61 -13.75
CA ASP A 57 0.91 6.12 -15.02
C ASP A 57 1.57 5.38 -16.19
N GLU A 58 0.78 4.96 -17.18
CA GLU A 58 1.26 4.12 -18.28
C GLU A 58 2.18 4.86 -19.25
N ASP A 59 1.94 6.16 -19.46
CA ASP A 59 2.67 6.98 -20.42
C ASP A 59 4.01 7.49 -19.85
N SER A 60 3.97 8.06 -18.64
CA SER A 60 5.15 8.62 -17.98
C SER A 60 5.98 7.60 -17.20
N GLY A 61 5.36 6.49 -16.79
CA GLY A 61 5.96 5.50 -15.88
C GLY A 61 6.14 5.99 -14.45
N LEU A 62 5.62 7.18 -14.10
CA LEU A 62 5.71 7.78 -12.77
C LEU A 62 4.53 7.36 -11.90
N MET A 63 4.71 7.37 -10.59
CA MET A 63 3.70 6.97 -9.62
C MET A 63 3.10 8.18 -8.92
N SER A 64 1.78 8.15 -8.70
CA SER A 64 1.07 9.14 -7.90
C SER A 64 0.08 8.47 -6.95
N VAL A 65 -0.29 9.19 -5.89
CA VAL A 65 -1.26 8.70 -4.90
C VAL A 65 -2.65 8.59 -5.56
N LEU A 66 -3.22 7.39 -5.50
CA LEU A 66 -4.62 7.13 -5.87
C LEU A 66 -5.54 7.28 -4.65
N SER A 67 -5.11 6.82 -3.48
CA SER A 67 -5.87 6.93 -2.24
C SER A 67 -4.95 6.86 -1.03
N ALA A 68 -5.06 7.83 -0.13
CA ALA A 68 -4.38 7.85 1.17
C ALA A 68 -5.17 8.77 2.12
N PRO A 69 -6.31 8.30 2.68
CA PRO A 69 -7.29 9.15 3.33
C PRO A 69 -6.81 9.81 4.63
N SER A 70 -5.77 9.24 5.25
CA SER A 70 -5.19 9.74 6.51
C SER A 70 -3.89 10.53 6.29
N ILE A 71 -3.50 10.76 5.02
CA ILE A 71 -2.35 11.59 4.65
C ILE A 71 -2.88 12.95 4.16
N PRO A 72 -2.35 14.08 4.69
CA PRO A 72 -2.77 15.41 4.28
C PRO A 72 -2.32 15.71 2.84
N GLU A 73 -2.96 16.70 2.19
CA GLU A 73 -2.73 17.04 0.77
C GLU A 73 -1.25 17.29 0.44
N GLU A 74 -0.51 17.91 1.37
CA GLU A 74 0.93 18.15 1.22
C GLU A 74 1.71 16.85 1.03
N GLY A 75 1.28 15.75 1.67
CA GLY A 75 1.86 14.43 1.50
C GLY A 75 1.52 13.79 0.15
N HIS A 76 0.31 14.03 -0.37
CA HIS A 76 -0.06 13.61 -1.72
C HIS A 76 0.80 14.31 -2.76
N MET A 77 1.01 15.61 -2.58
CA MET A 77 1.86 16.43 -3.46
C MET A 77 3.33 16.05 -3.37
N ALA A 78 3.85 15.73 -2.18
CA ALA A 78 5.22 15.27 -2.00
C ALA A 78 5.49 13.91 -2.70
N LEU A 79 4.48 13.05 -2.77
CA LEU A 79 4.55 11.73 -3.42
C LEU A 79 4.17 11.74 -4.90
N LYS A 80 3.81 12.91 -5.45
CA LYS A 80 3.42 13.05 -6.85
C LYS A 80 4.61 12.78 -7.77
N ASP A 81 4.34 12.10 -8.89
CA ASP A 81 5.32 11.84 -9.95
C ASP A 81 6.56 11.08 -9.46
N LEU A 82 6.40 10.25 -8.43
CA LEU A 82 7.45 9.42 -7.85
C LEU A 82 7.95 8.40 -8.88
N LYS A 83 9.24 8.40 -9.16
CA LYS A 83 9.84 7.46 -10.12
C LYS A 83 10.09 6.08 -9.47
N PRO A 84 9.55 4.97 -10.00
CA PRO A 84 9.94 3.64 -9.58
C PRO A 84 11.44 3.43 -9.78
N GLY A 85 12.14 2.95 -8.74
CA GLY A 85 13.57 2.70 -8.81
C GLY A 85 14.20 2.43 -7.45
N PRO A 86 15.52 2.17 -7.41
CA PRO A 86 16.24 1.85 -6.18
C PRO A 86 16.09 2.90 -5.07
N GLY A 87 16.00 4.20 -5.37
CA GLY A 87 15.84 5.26 -4.37
C GLY A 87 14.39 5.78 -4.17
N GLY A 88 13.41 5.19 -4.86
CA GLY A 88 12.00 5.64 -4.85
C GLY A 88 11.19 5.22 -3.62
N GLY A 89 11.84 4.97 -2.49
CA GLY A 89 11.22 4.46 -1.28
C GLY A 89 10.67 3.04 -1.41
N SER A 90 9.85 2.64 -0.45
CA SER A 90 9.25 1.30 -0.42
C SER A 90 8.28 1.09 -1.60
N CYS A 91 7.42 2.07 -1.91
CA CYS A 91 6.45 2.00 -3.01
C CYS A 91 7.12 1.90 -4.38
N GLY A 92 8.07 2.79 -4.67
CA GLY A 92 8.80 2.78 -5.94
C GLY A 92 9.62 1.49 -6.13
N ASN A 93 10.26 0.99 -5.06
CA ASN A 93 10.98 -0.29 -5.12
C ASN A 93 10.03 -1.49 -5.31
N ALA A 94 8.82 -1.46 -4.73
CA ALA A 94 7.85 -2.55 -4.86
C ALA A 94 7.40 -2.73 -6.31
N VAL A 95 7.14 -1.60 -7.00
CA VAL A 95 6.82 -1.60 -8.44
C VAL A 95 8.04 -1.95 -9.28
N TYR A 96 9.19 -1.31 -9.02
CA TYR A 96 10.43 -1.52 -9.79
C TYR A 96 10.92 -2.97 -9.75
N LYS A 97 10.97 -3.58 -8.56
CA LYS A 97 11.41 -4.98 -8.40
C LYS A 97 10.29 -5.98 -8.61
N ASN A 98 9.04 -5.53 -8.72
CA ASN A 98 7.88 -6.40 -8.77
C ASN A 98 7.92 -7.37 -7.55
N GLN A 99 8.22 -6.86 -6.35
CA GLN A 99 8.41 -7.66 -5.13
C GLN A 99 8.05 -6.88 -3.86
N PRO A 100 7.56 -7.55 -2.78
CA PRO A 100 7.29 -6.89 -1.50
C PRO A 100 8.55 -6.19 -0.94
N GLN A 101 8.37 -4.99 -0.37
CA GLN A 101 9.44 -4.21 0.25
C GLN A 101 9.09 -3.90 1.70
N PHE A 102 9.95 -4.33 2.62
CA PHE A 102 9.80 -4.07 4.04
C PHE A 102 10.99 -3.22 4.51
N VAL A 103 10.74 -1.94 4.81
CA VAL A 103 11.73 -1.00 5.37
C VAL A 103 11.38 -0.73 6.82
N LYS A 104 12.32 -1.01 7.74
CA LYS A 104 12.18 -0.76 9.18
C LYS A 104 12.57 0.66 9.60
N ASP A 105 13.55 1.25 8.94
CA ASP A 105 14.10 2.58 9.24
C ASP A 105 14.32 3.35 7.94
N THR A 106 13.31 4.12 7.55
CA THR A 106 13.32 4.94 6.32
C THR A 106 14.35 6.06 6.37
N PHE A 107 14.78 6.47 7.56
CA PHE A 107 15.77 7.53 7.73
C PHE A 107 17.17 7.04 7.34
N LYS A 108 17.40 5.73 7.29
CA LYS A 108 18.71 5.14 6.99
C LYS A 108 18.72 4.22 5.78
N ASP A 109 17.60 3.59 5.42
CA ASP A 109 17.56 2.63 4.33
C ASP A 109 17.85 3.29 2.98
N ASP A 110 18.79 2.71 2.22
CA ASP A 110 19.20 3.23 0.91
C ASP A 110 18.04 3.28 -0.10
N ARG A 111 16.99 2.46 0.11
CA ARG A 111 15.80 2.50 -0.73
C ARG A 111 15.07 3.84 -0.69
N TRP A 112 15.26 4.61 0.38
CA TRP A 112 14.67 5.92 0.58
C TRP A 112 15.59 7.08 0.20
N ALA A 113 16.77 6.81 -0.38
CA ALA A 113 17.81 7.83 -0.56
C ALA A 113 17.35 9.10 -1.28
N ASP A 114 16.53 8.97 -2.33
CA ASP A 114 16.09 10.10 -3.16
C ASP A 114 14.91 10.86 -2.54
N ILE A 115 14.15 10.21 -1.65
CA ILE A 115 12.92 10.75 -1.05
C ILE A 115 12.94 10.79 0.48
N ARG A 116 14.12 10.68 1.11
CA ARG A 116 14.25 10.62 2.57
C ARG A 116 13.67 11.86 3.28
N HIS A 117 13.70 13.01 2.62
CA HIS A 117 13.08 14.23 3.14
C HIS A 117 11.59 14.02 3.45
N ILE A 118 10.84 13.29 2.60
CA ILE A 118 9.44 12.93 2.83
C ILE A 118 9.29 12.12 4.12
N ALA A 119 10.19 11.16 4.36
CA ALA A 119 10.15 10.39 5.60
C ALA A 119 10.29 11.29 6.83
N HIS A 120 11.18 12.28 6.79
CA HIS A 120 11.36 13.23 7.89
C HIS A 120 10.16 14.17 8.05
N ASP A 121 9.67 14.76 6.96
CA ASP A 121 8.59 15.74 6.98
C ASP A 121 7.28 15.16 7.55
N PHE A 122 7.01 13.87 7.27
CA PHE A 122 5.82 13.16 7.72
C PHE A 122 6.07 12.15 8.86
N ASN A 123 7.27 12.14 9.44
CA ASN A 123 7.70 11.22 10.50
C ASN A 123 7.45 9.72 10.18
N LEU A 124 7.64 9.31 8.92
CA LEU A 124 7.40 7.94 8.46
C LEU A 124 8.58 7.04 8.84
N CYS A 125 8.66 6.58 10.09
CA CYS A 125 9.79 5.80 10.60
C CYS A 125 10.00 4.44 9.90
N SER A 126 8.92 3.77 9.50
CA SER A 126 8.96 2.51 8.73
C SER A 126 7.93 2.52 7.61
N CYS A 127 8.18 1.76 6.54
CA CYS A 127 7.26 1.68 5.41
C CYS A 127 7.34 0.32 4.73
N TRP A 128 6.18 -0.33 4.62
CA TRP A 128 6.02 -1.65 4.03
C TRP A 128 5.11 -1.55 2.83
N SER A 129 5.56 -2.08 1.69
CA SER A 129 4.86 -1.92 0.43
C SER A 129 4.74 -3.24 -0.30
N MET A 130 3.56 -3.49 -0.85
CA MET A 130 3.20 -4.65 -1.64
C MET A 130 2.80 -4.19 -3.05
N PRO A 131 3.37 -4.78 -4.12
CA PRO A 131 3.00 -4.41 -5.47
C PRO A 131 1.57 -4.85 -5.81
N ILE A 132 0.81 -3.95 -6.44
CA ILE A 132 -0.49 -4.24 -7.03
C ILE A 132 -0.26 -4.75 -8.45
N ARG A 133 -0.90 -5.87 -8.80
CA ARG A 133 -0.64 -6.58 -10.05
C ARG A 133 -1.82 -6.68 -11.00
N THR A 134 -1.51 -6.67 -12.29
CA THR A 134 -2.40 -7.17 -13.34
C THR A 134 -2.54 -8.70 -13.25
N LYS A 135 -3.42 -9.28 -14.07
CA LYS A 135 -3.57 -10.75 -14.15
C LYS A 135 -2.32 -11.41 -14.72
N GLU A 136 -1.58 -10.68 -15.55
CA GLU A 136 -0.35 -11.08 -16.22
C GLU A 136 0.87 -10.95 -15.28
N GLY A 137 0.69 -10.44 -14.07
CA GLY A 137 1.74 -10.31 -13.05
C GLY A 137 2.55 -9.02 -13.13
N GLU A 138 2.19 -8.07 -14.01
CA GLU A 138 2.85 -6.77 -14.08
C GLU A 138 2.50 -5.91 -12.86
N ALA A 139 3.49 -5.27 -12.25
CA ALA A 139 3.26 -4.29 -11.20
C ALA A 139 2.81 -2.93 -11.79
N ILE A 140 1.58 -2.54 -11.47
CA ILE A 140 0.93 -1.30 -11.92
C ILE A 140 0.83 -0.26 -10.80
N GLY A 141 1.26 -0.60 -9.59
CA GLY A 141 1.19 0.26 -8.43
C GLY A 141 1.58 -0.46 -7.17
N SER A 142 1.31 0.16 -6.03
CA SER A 142 1.58 -0.43 -4.72
C SER A 142 0.53 -0.07 -3.69
N PHE A 143 0.26 -1.00 -2.78
CA PHE A 143 -0.40 -0.75 -1.51
C PHE A 143 0.67 -0.70 -0.41
N ALA A 144 0.61 0.28 0.48
CA ALA A 144 1.61 0.43 1.53
C ALA A 144 1.01 0.79 2.89
N LEU A 145 1.67 0.32 3.94
CA LEU A 145 1.48 0.75 5.33
C LEU A 145 2.76 1.43 5.81
N SER A 146 2.65 2.69 6.22
CA SER A 146 3.76 3.46 6.77
C SER A 146 3.49 3.74 8.24
N SER A 147 4.42 3.37 9.12
CA SER A 147 4.26 3.57 10.56
C SER A 147 5.13 4.71 11.06
N PHE A 148 4.61 5.43 12.06
CA PHE A 148 5.31 6.47 12.79
C PHE A 148 6.32 5.92 13.81
N GLU A 149 6.54 4.60 13.83
CA GLU A 149 7.55 3.92 14.65
C GLU A 149 8.45 3.01 13.81
N HIS A 150 9.67 2.76 14.28
CA HIS A 150 10.60 1.83 13.65
C HIS A 150 10.23 0.37 13.98
N ARG A 151 9.61 -0.34 13.04
CA ARG A 151 9.15 -1.71 13.26
C ARG A 151 9.26 -2.57 12.00
N ASP A 152 9.36 -3.88 12.23
CA ASP A 152 9.27 -4.92 11.21
C ASP A 152 7.84 -5.45 11.12
N PRO A 153 7.37 -5.87 9.93
CA PRO A 153 6.04 -6.44 9.81
C PRO A 153 6.01 -7.87 10.37
N SER A 154 4.99 -8.17 11.17
CA SER A 154 4.65 -9.55 11.56
C SER A 154 4.10 -10.35 10.36
N THR A 155 3.87 -11.65 10.57
CA THR A 155 3.18 -12.51 9.59
C THR A 155 1.82 -11.94 9.20
N PHE A 156 1.04 -11.47 10.18
CA PHE A 156 -0.26 -10.83 9.96
C PHE A 156 -0.15 -9.57 9.09
N HIS A 157 0.77 -8.66 9.39
CA HIS A 157 0.93 -7.43 8.59
C HIS A 157 1.32 -7.71 7.14
N LYS A 158 2.12 -8.75 6.89
CA LYS A 158 2.45 -9.19 5.53
C LYS A 158 1.22 -9.72 4.79
N MET A 159 0.37 -10.50 5.48
CA MET A 159 -0.90 -10.99 4.92
C MET A 159 -1.86 -9.83 4.64
N LEU A 160 -1.98 -8.87 5.56
CA LEU A 160 -2.80 -7.68 5.39
C LEU A 160 -2.40 -6.88 4.15
N LEU A 161 -1.10 -6.64 3.97
CA LEU A 161 -0.56 -5.95 2.78
C LEU A 161 -0.85 -6.73 1.49
N ASP A 162 -0.69 -8.05 1.50
CA ASP A 162 -0.92 -8.94 0.34
C ASP A 162 -2.39 -8.93 -0.08
N VAL A 163 -3.29 -9.18 0.88
CA VAL A 163 -4.74 -9.18 0.66
C VAL A 163 -5.20 -7.80 0.18
N SER A 164 -4.72 -6.73 0.80
CA SER A 164 -5.10 -5.36 0.40
C SER A 164 -4.63 -5.04 -1.01
N ALA A 165 -3.37 -5.33 -1.36
CA ALA A 165 -2.87 -5.13 -2.72
C ALA A 165 -3.66 -5.95 -3.77
N PHE A 166 -4.04 -7.18 -3.44
CA PHE A 166 -4.87 -8.02 -4.29
C PHE A 166 -6.26 -7.41 -4.50
N ILE A 167 -6.93 -6.98 -3.42
CA ILE A 167 -8.24 -6.33 -3.47
C ILE A 167 -8.19 -5.08 -4.35
N VAL A 168 -7.17 -4.22 -4.17
CA VAL A 168 -7.01 -3.03 -5.03
C VAL A 168 -6.92 -3.44 -6.50
N GLY A 169 -6.12 -4.45 -6.82
CA GLY A 169 -6.02 -4.97 -8.19
C GLY A 169 -7.38 -5.45 -8.75
N VAL A 170 -8.20 -6.11 -7.93
CA VAL A 170 -9.56 -6.53 -8.31
C VAL A 170 -10.45 -5.31 -8.59
N VAL A 171 -10.49 -4.35 -7.67
CA VAL A 171 -11.33 -3.15 -7.76
C VAL A 171 -10.98 -2.32 -8.99
N LEU A 172 -9.69 -2.14 -9.30
CA LEU A 172 -9.23 -1.38 -10.47
C LEU A 172 -9.69 -2.02 -11.80
N ARG A 173 -9.72 -3.35 -11.88
CA ARG A 173 -10.18 -4.05 -13.09
C ARG A 173 -11.68 -3.90 -13.35
N ARG A 174 -12.50 -3.69 -12.33
CA ARG A 174 -13.96 -3.55 -12.48
C ARG A 174 -14.36 -2.28 -13.24
N GLY A 175 -13.50 -1.25 -13.25
CA GLY A 175 -13.70 -0.01 -14.00
C GLY A 175 -13.29 -0.08 -15.47
N LEU A 176 -12.54 -1.11 -15.88
CA LEU A 176 -12.16 -1.35 -17.28
C LEU A 176 -13.28 -2.13 -17.97
N LYS A 177 -14.39 -1.46 -18.28
CA LYS A 177 -15.23 -1.92 -19.38
C LYS A 177 -14.42 -1.67 -20.66
N THR A 178 -13.87 -2.74 -21.23
CA THR A 178 -13.49 -2.77 -22.64
C THR A 178 -14.67 -2.24 -23.44
N ALA A 179 -14.49 -1.07 -24.04
CA ALA A 179 -15.33 -0.57 -25.11
C ALA A 179 -15.27 -1.51 -26.32
#